data_AF-A0A5S9MJ11-F1
#
_entry.id   AF-A0A5S9MJ11-F1
#
_cell.length_a   1.000
_cell.length_b   1.000
_cell.length_c   1.000
_cell.angle_alpha   90.00
_cell.angle_beta   90.00
_cell.angle_gamma   90.00
#
_symmetry.space_group_name_H-M   'P 1'
#
loop_
_entity.id
_entity.type
_entity.pdbx_description
1 polymer ?
#
loop_
_entity_poly.entity_id
_entity_poly.type
_entity_poly.pdbx_seq_one_letter_code
_entity_poly.pdbx_strand_id
1 'polypeptide(L)'
;MEHPKTYYSKTIERETGSILIEGPVPASELANYTFHEGLTAFRTPEEQKQALVEIADLPEGRIIIARANELVVGYVTYLYPDPLERWSEGKMDNLIELGAIEVAPPFRDAHLASICLM
;
A
#
# COMPACT_ATOMS: atom_id res chain seq x y z
N MET A 1 10.47 5.14 -19.60
CA MET A 1 9.05 5.49 -19.74
C MET A 1 8.74 6.46 -18.60
N GLU A 2 7.93 7.50 -18.79
CA GLU A 2 7.51 8.33 -17.66
C GLU A 2 6.45 7.55 -16.87
N HIS A 3 6.64 7.38 -15.55
CA HIS A 3 5.69 6.71 -14.66
C HIS A 3 4.97 7.75 -13.80
N PRO A 4 3.99 8.50 -14.35
CA PRO A 4 3.32 9.55 -13.59
C PRO A 4 2.61 8.95 -12.37
N LYS A 5 3.05 9.37 -11.19
CA LYS A 5 2.41 9.06 -9.90
C LYS A 5 1.36 10.16 -9.65
N THR A 6 0.09 9.86 -9.89
CA THR A 6 -1.01 10.80 -9.61
C THR A 6 -1.62 10.45 -8.27
N TYR A 7 -1.54 11.38 -7.32
CA TYR A 7 -2.14 11.21 -5.99
C TYR A 7 -3.66 11.26 -6.07
N TYR A 8 -4.31 10.32 -5.39
CA TYR A 8 -5.75 10.25 -5.18
C TYR A 8 -6.04 9.99 -3.70
N SER A 9 -7.17 10.51 -3.22
CA SER A 9 -7.64 10.21 -1.87
C SER A 9 -9.15 10.16 -1.75
N LYS A 10 -9.62 9.39 -0.77
CA LYS A 10 -11.03 9.22 -0.44
C LYS A 10 -11.18 8.93 1.05
N THR A 11 -12.06 9.67 1.70
CA THR A 11 -12.42 9.45 3.11
C THR A 11 -13.66 8.58 3.21
N ILE A 12 -13.66 7.64 4.17
CA ILE A 12 -14.81 6.81 4.52
C ILE A 12 -15.14 7.02 5.98
N GLU A 13 -16.37 7.42 6.25
CA GLU A 13 -16.91 7.50 7.61
C GLU A 13 -17.42 6.12 8.06
N ARG A 14 -17.02 5.71 9.26
CA ARG A 14 -17.47 4.47 9.92
C ARG A 14 -17.76 4.72 11.40
N GLU A 15 -18.45 3.78 12.04
CA GLU A 15 -18.70 3.83 13.49
C GLU A 15 -17.40 3.85 14.31
N THR A 16 -16.34 3.24 13.79
CA THR A 16 -15.00 3.21 14.40
C THR A 16 -14.16 4.46 14.12
N GLY A 17 -14.69 5.42 13.35
CA GLY A 17 -14.03 6.65 12.95
C GLY A 17 -13.83 6.80 11.45
N SER A 18 -13.28 7.95 11.04
CA SER A 18 -12.95 8.24 9.64
C SER A 18 -11.67 7.52 9.23
N ILE A 19 -11.72 6.84 8.08
CA ILE A 19 -10.56 6.21 7.44
C ILE A 19 -10.25 6.95 6.15
N LEU A 20 -9.04 7.47 6.03
CA LEU A 20 -8.53 8.05 4.79
C LEU A 20 -7.83 6.96 3.98
N ILE A 21 -8.24 6.81 2.73
CA ILE A 21 -7.52 6.01 1.74
C ILE A 21 -6.83 6.97 0.80
N GLU A 22 -5.52 6.82 0.63
CA GLU A 22 -4.74 7.71 -0.21
C GLU A 22 -3.53 7.02 -0.84
N GLY A 23 -3.13 7.53 -2.00
CA GLY A 23 -1.87 7.16 -2.62
C GLY A 23 -1.75 7.56 -4.09
N PRO A 24 -0.60 7.31 -4.73
CA PRO A 24 0.59 6.75 -4.13
C PRO A 24 1.21 7.72 -3.11
N VAL A 25 1.46 7.23 -1.90
CA VAL A 25 2.07 8.01 -0.81
C VAL A 25 3.59 8.01 -0.99
N PRO A 26 4.27 9.17 -0.91
CA PRO A 26 5.72 9.22 -1.01
C PRO A 26 6.39 8.61 0.22
N ALA A 27 7.59 8.03 0.03
CA ALA A 27 8.37 7.40 1.09
C ALA A 27 8.60 8.32 2.29
N SER A 28 8.87 9.61 2.04
CA SER A 28 9.08 10.63 3.06
C SER A 28 7.89 10.84 4.00
N GLU A 29 6.67 10.66 3.48
CA GLU A 29 5.44 10.78 4.26
C GLU A 29 5.11 9.46 4.96
N LEU A 30 5.22 8.34 4.24
CA LEU A 30 4.99 7.01 4.78
C LEU A 30 5.88 6.68 5.99
N ALA A 31 7.12 7.17 5.98
CA ALA A 31 8.06 7.03 7.09
C ALA A 31 7.59 7.70 8.40
N ASN A 32 6.70 8.69 8.33
CA ASN A 32 6.15 9.38 9.51
C ASN A 32 4.94 8.66 10.11
N TYR A 33 4.34 7.70 9.40
CA TYR A 33 3.19 6.96 9.90
C TYR A 33 3.57 5.78 10.79
N THR A 34 2.60 5.34 11.59
CA THR A 34 2.68 4.11 12.40
C THR A 34 1.82 3.02 11.78
N PHE A 35 2.17 1.77 12.03
CA PHE A 35 1.45 0.62 11.49
C PHE A 35 0.70 -0.10 12.59
N HIS A 36 -0.55 -0.44 12.32
CA HIS A 36 -1.38 -1.19 13.25
C HIS A 36 -0.72 -2.54 13.57
N GLU A 37 -0.69 -2.92 14.85
CA GLU A 37 0.02 -4.13 15.34
C GLU A 37 -0.48 -5.44 14.72
N GLY A 38 -1.71 -5.44 14.22
CA GLY A 38 -2.33 -6.56 13.51
C GLY A 38 -1.96 -6.70 12.02
N LEU A 39 -1.09 -5.84 11.47
CA LEU A 39 -0.55 -5.97 10.11
C LEU A 39 0.70 -6.87 10.15
N THR A 40 0.47 -8.18 10.27
CA THR A 40 1.52 -9.18 10.51
C THR A 40 1.49 -10.36 9.54
N ALA A 41 0.70 -10.29 8.48
CA ALA A 41 0.56 -11.41 7.54
C ALA A 41 1.84 -11.72 6.77
N PHE A 42 2.70 -10.71 6.57
CA PHE A 42 3.97 -10.86 5.84
C PHE A 42 5.20 -10.78 6.76
N ARG A 43 5.26 -9.75 7.62
CA ARG A 43 6.41 -9.40 8.48
C ARG A 43 5.93 -8.73 9.76
N THR A 44 6.82 -8.38 10.68
CA THR A 44 6.42 -7.49 11.78
C THR A 44 6.03 -6.10 11.25
N PRO A 45 5.19 -5.31 11.96
CA PRO A 45 4.72 -4.02 11.45
C PRO A 45 5.85 -3.03 11.16
N GLU A 46 6.93 -3.06 11.96
CA GLU A 46 8.09 -2.18 11.76
C GLU A 46 8.90 -2.58 10.51
N GLU A 47 9.16 -3.87 10.32
CA GLU A 47 9.81 -4.39 9.11
C GLU A 47 8.94 -4.13 7.86
N GLN A 48 7.61 -4.24 8.01
CA GLN A 48 6.69 -3.96 6.92
C GLN A 48 6.69 -2.48 6.55
N LYS A 49 6.68 -1.57 7.53
CA LYS A 49 6.83 -0.13 7.30
C LYS A 49 8.11 0.16 6.51
N GLN A 50 9.25 -0.37 6.95
CA GLN A 50 10.54 -0.15 6.30
C GLN A 50 10.51 -0.62 4.83
N ALA A 51 9.97 -1.81 4.58
CA ALA A 51 9.87 -2.34 3.22
C ALA A 51 8.93 -1.50 2.32
N LEU A 52 7.82 -0.98 2.86
CA LEU A 52 6.92 -0.13 2.07
C LEU A 52 7.54 1.24 1.75
N VAL A 53 8.34 1.81 2.66
CA VAL A 53 9.12 3.04 2.40
C VAL A 53 10.11 2.80 1.26
N GLU A 54 10.83 1.68 1.27
CA GLU A 54 11.76 1.30 0.19
C GLU A 54 11.04 1.11 -1.15
N ILE A 55 9.86 0.46 -1.16
CA ILE A 55 9.06 0.29 -2.38
C ILE A 55 8.54 1.65 -2.88
N ALA A 56 8.14 2.58 -2.01
CA ALA A 56 7.65 3.90 -2.42
C ALA A 56 8.71 4.75 -3.13
N ASP A 57 10.00 4.53 -2.82
CA ASP A 57 11.15 5.18 -3.47
C ASP A 57 11.47 4.62 -4.86
N LEU A 58 10.94 3.45 -5.23
CA LEU A 58 11.11 2.92 -6.58
C LEU A 58 10.38 3.81 -7.61
N PRO A 59 10.95 4.04 -8.81
CA PRO A 59 10.32 4.85 -9.86
C PRO A 59 8.90 4.40 -10.22
N GLU A 60 8.68 3.09 -10.28
CA GLU A 60 7.42 2.42 -10.58
C GLU A 60 6.54 2.17 -9.34
N GLY A 61 7.15 2.19 -8.15
CA GLY A 61 6.51 1.76 -6.91
C GLY A 61 5.37 2.68 -6.50
N ARG A 62 4.22 2.07 -6.18
CA ARG A 62 3.03 2.77 -5.71
C ARG A 62 2.52 2.11 -4.45
N ILE A 63 2.44 2.91 -3.39
CA ILE A 63 1.87 2.49 -2.11
C ILE A 63 0.59 3.26 -1.88
N ILE A 64 -0.54 2.56 -1.79
CA ILE A 64 -1.80 3.14 -1.35
C ILE A 64 -2.05 2.63 0.06
N ILE A 65 -2.39 3.53 0.98
CA ILE A 65 -2.64 3.21 2.38
C ILE A 65 -4.08 3.52 2.75
N ALA A 66 -4.59 2.79 3.73
CA ALA A 66 -5.77 3.13 4.51
C ALA A 66 -5.30 3.49 5.92
N ARG A 67 -5.60 4.70 6.40
CA ARG A 67 -5.16 5.17 7.72
C ARG A 67 -6.27 5.87 8.51
N ALA A 68 -6.20 5.72 9.83
CA ALA A 68 -6.95 6.51 10.80
C ALA A 68 -5.98 7.46 11.48
N ASN A 69 -6.06 8.77 11.18
CA ASN A 69 -5.03 9.75 11.53
C ASN A 69 -3.65 9.30 11.03
N GLU A 70 -2.67 9.10 11.91
CA GLU A 70 -1.30 8.67 11.57
C GLU A 70 -1.10 7.14 11.63
N LEU A 71 -2.17 6.39 11.92
CA LEU A 71 -2.13 4.94 12.05
C LEU A 71 -2.59 4.27 10.75
N VAL A 72 -1.67 3.63 10.05
CA VAL A 72 -1.96 2.77 8.89
C VAL A 72 -2.62 1.49 9.38
N VAL A 73 -3.84 1.24 8.88
CA VAL A 73 -4.67 0.08 9.20
C VAL A 73 -4.81 -0.88 8.01
N GLY A 74 -4.28 -0.50 6.86
CA GLY A 74 -4.14 -1.36 5.68
C GLY A 74 -3.34 -0.69 4.58
N TYR A 75 -2.88 -1.48 3.62
CA TYR A 75 -2.10 -0.99 2.48
C TYR A 75 -2.26 -1.91 1.27
N VAL A 76 -1.92 -1.39 0.10
CA VAL A 76 -1.68 -2.17 -1.12
C VAL A 76 -0.42 -1.65 -1.81
N THR A 77 0.35 -2.58 -2.38
CA THR A 77 1.58 -2.28 -3.12
C THR A 77 1.42 -2.62 -4.60
N TYR A 78 1.92 -1.74 -5.46
CA TYR A 78 2.10 -2.02 -6.88
C TYR A 78 3.56 -1.77 -7.25
N LEU A 79 4.15 -2.72 -7.96
CA LEU A 79 5.53 -2.68 -8.44
C LEU A 79 5.66 -3.54 -9.71
N TYR A 80 6.82 -3.48 -10.36
CA TYR A 80 7.12 -4.43 -11.42
C TYR A 80 7.38 -5.83 -10.83
N PRO A 81 7.10 -6.91 -11.59
CA PRO A 81 7.42 -8.25 -11.14
C PRO A 81 8.91 -8.41 -10.87
N ASP A 82 9.23 -9.18 -9.84
CA ASP A 82 10.61 -9.49 -9.50
C ASP A 82 11.32 -10.12 -10.72
N PRO A 83 12.51 -9.63 -11.13
CA PRO A 83 13.29 -10.17 -12.26
C PRO A 83 13.63 -11.66 -12.15
N LEU A 84 13.51 -12.26 -10.97
CA LEU A 84 13.74 -13.68 -10.73
C LEU A 84 12.46 -14.53 -10.84
N GLU A 85 11.29 -13.90 -10.91
CA GLU A 85 10.03 -14.59 -11.08
C GLU A 85 9.66 -14.77 -12.55
N ARG A 86 8.91 -15.85 -12.83
CA ARG A 86 8.49 -16.22 -14.19
C ARG A 86 7.69 -15.12 -14.89
N TRP A 87 7.05 -14.23 -14.13
CA TRP A 87 6.29 -13.10 -14.66
C TRP A 87 7.16 -12.04 -15.35
N SER A 88 8.44 -11.96 -15.00
CA SER A 88 9.39 -11.02 -15.59
C SER A 88 9.98 -11.49 -16.94
N GLU A 89 9.87 -12.79 -17.27
CA GLU A 89 10.43 -13.39 -18.49
C GLU A 89 9.82 -12.79 -19.78
N GLY A 90 8.56 -12.34 -19.71
CA GLY A 90 7.84 -11.75 -20.82
C GLY A 90 8.30 -10.34 -21.22
N LYS A 91 9.11 -9.66 -20.38
CA LYS A 91 9.61 -8.27 -20.58
C LYS A 91 8.53 -7.31 -21.10
N MET A 92 7.33 -7.41 -20.56
CA MET A 92 6.24 -6.52 -20.92
C MET A 92 6.35 -5.25 -20.08
N ASP A 93 6.70 -4.12 -20.72
CA ASP A 93 6.85 -2.83 -20.04
C ASP A 93 5.56 -2.36 -19.32
N ASN A 94 4.41 -2.95 -19.68
CA ASN A 94 3.08 -2.59 -19.18
C ASN A 94 2.53 -3.58 -18.12
N LEU A 95 3.31 -4.55 -17.67
CA LEU A 95 2.87 -5.50 -16.64
C LEU A 95 3.14 -4.93 -15.25
N ILE A 96 2.09 -4.68 -14.47
CA ILE A 96 2.21 -4.25 -13.06
C ILE A 96 1.75 -5.39 -12.17
N GLU A 97 2.55 -5.69 -11.15
CA GLU A 97 2.20 -6.64 -10.11
C GLU A 97 1.55 -5.93 -8.92
N LEU A 98 0.45 -6.49 -8.42
CA LEU A 98 -0.05 -6.19 -7.09
C LEU A 98 0.69 -7.11 -6.11
N GLY A 99 1.70 -6.57 -5.43
CA GLY A 99 2.61 -7.39 -4.61
C GLY A 99 1.95 -7.86 -3.31
N ALA A 100 1.34 -6.94 -2.57
CA ALA A 100 0.65 -7.27 -1.32
C ALA A 100 -0.55 -6.36 -1.09
N ILE A 101 -1.59 -6.92 -0.49
CA ILE A 101 -2.71 -6.19 0.11
C ILE A 101 -2.97 -6.74 1.50
N GLU A 102 -3.03 -5.86 2.50
CA GLU A 102 -3.29 -6.25 3.88
C GLU A 102 -4.20 -5.25 4.58
N VAL A 103 -5.08 -5.76 5.45
CA VAL A 103 -5.96 -4.96 6.31
C VAL A 103 -5.96 -5.57 7.71
N ALA A 104 -5.75 -4.72 8.71
CA ALA A 104 -5.74 -5.10 10.12
C ALA A 104 -7.07 -5.75 10.52
N PRO A 105 -7.07 -6.81 11.35
CA PRO A 105 -8.28 -7.58 11.67
C PRO A 105 -9.51 -6.76 12.10
N PRO A 106 -9.40 -5.72 12.96
CA PRO A 106 -10.55 -4.91 13.37
C PRO A 106 -11.19 -4.08 12.24
N PHE A 107 -10.53 -3.99 11.08
CA PHE A 107 -10.91 -3.12 9.97
C PHE A 107 -11.35 -3.90 8.71
N ARG A 108 -11.40 -5.24 8.76
CA ARG A 108 -11.73 -6.09 7.60
C ARG A 108 -13.18 -5.95 7.14
N ASP A 109 -14.12 -5.79 8.06
CA ASP A 109 -15.55 -5.65 7.74
C ASP A 109 -15.88 -4.30 7.07
N ALA A 110 -14.95 -3.35 7.06
CA ALA A 110 -15.12 -2.05 6.41
C ALA A 110 -14.96 -2.08 4.87
N HIS A 111 -14.78 -3.27 4.29
CA HIS A 111 -14.59 -3.51 2.85
C HIS A 111 -13.35 -2.79 2.26
N LEU A 112 -12.37 -2.46 3.11
CA LEU A 112 -11.20 -1.64 2.75
C LEU A 112 -10.37 -2.27 1.62
N ALA A 113 -10.25 -3.59 1.58
CA ALA A 113 -9.53 -4.29 0.52
C ALA A 113 -10.10 -4.00 -0.89
N SER A 114 -11.43 -3.91 -1.03
CA SER A 114 -12.07 -3.53 -2.30
C SER A 114 -11.87 -2.06 -2.65
N ILE A 115 -11.60 -1.22 -1.66
CA ILE A 115 -11.53 0.23 -1.84
C ILE A 115 -10.09 0.68 -2.13
N CYS A 116 -9.09 -0.02 -1.61
CA CYS A 116 -7.70 0.19 -1.98
C CYS A 116 -7.39 -0.20 -3.45
N LEU A 117 -8.32 -0.88 -4.14
CA LEU A 117 -8.20 -1.28 -5.55
C LEU A 117 -8.80 -0.25 -6.55
N MET A 118 -9.41 0.83 -6.05
CA MET A 118 -9.95 1.93 -6.88
C MET A 118 -8.92 3.04 -7.07
#